data_AF-A0A529G1L2-F1
#
_entry.id   AF-A0A529G1L2-F1
#
_cell.length_a   1.000
_cell.length_b   1.000
_cell.length_c   1.000
_cell.angle_alpha   90.00
_cell.angle_beta   90.00
_cell.angle_gamma   90.00
#
_symmetry.space_group_name_H-M   'P 1'
#
loop_
_entity.id
_entity.type
_entity.pdbx_description
1 polymer ?
#
loop_
_entity_poly.entity_id
_entity_poly.type
_entity_poly.pdbx_seq_one_letter_code
_entity_poly.pdbx_strand_id
1 'polypeptide(L)' 'GISQLWIEQGLEMGRPSRIRLELNVDGGKLAAARIGGHAIKVAEGRLFV' A
#
# COMPACT_ATOMS: atom_id res chain seq x y z
N GLY A 1 15.40 -9.70 9.64
CA GLY A 1 15.40 -8.24 9.82
C GLY A 1 14.18 -7.65 9.15
N ILE A 2 13.61 -6.61 9.75
CA ILE A 2 12.43 -5.90 9.21
C ILE A 2 12.90 -4.61 8.56
N SER A 3 12.49 -4.38 7.31
CA SER A 3 12.70 -3.12 6.59
C SER A 3 11.36 -2.47 6.25
N GLN A 4 11.26 -1.16 6.40
CA GLN A 4 10.06 -0.40 6.08
C GLN A 4 10.37 0.67 5.04
N LEU A 5 9.57 0.71 3.98
CA LEU A 5 9.73 1.61 2.85
C LEU A 5 8.39 2.28 2.51
N TRP A 6 8.48 3.45 1.87
CA TRP A 6 7.34 4.10 1.25
C TRP A 6 7.41 3.94 -0.27
N ILE A 7 6.27 3.66 -0.88
CA ILE A 7 6.08 3.69 -2.32
C ILE A 7 5.12 4.83 -2.63
N GLU A 8 5.59 5.79 -3.42
CA GLU A 8 4.78 6.88 -3.95
C GLU A 8 4.30 6.51 -5.35
N GLN A 9 3.00 6.69 -5.61
CA GLN A 9 2.39 6.34 -6.89
C GLN A 9 1.33 7.37 -7.29
N GLY A 10 1.17 7.59 -8.60
CA GLY A 10 0.05 8.34 -9.14
C GLY A 10 0.19 9.85 -9.02
N LEU A 11 1.39 10.34 -8.72
CA LEU A 11 1.72 11.77 -8.65
C LEU A 11 1.42 12.45 -9.98
N GLU A 12 1.94 11.91 -11.08
CA GLU A 12 1.79 12.43 -12.44
C GLU A 12 0.34 12.37 -12.95
N MET A 13 -0.45 11.43 -12.41
CA MET A 13 -1.87 11.26 -12.73
C MET A 13 -2.80 12.10 -11.85
N GLY A 14 -2.25 12.91 -10.92
CA GLY A 14 -3.05 13.70 -9.97
C GLY A 14 -3.84 12.87 -8.95
N ARG A 15 -3.47 11.59 -8.77
CA ARG A 15 -4.09 10.65 -7.82
C ARG A 15 -3.03 10.09 -6.87
N PRO A 16 -2.36 10.96 -6.09
CA PRO A 16 -1.23 10.56 -5.25
C PRO A 16 -1.68 9.54 -4.20
N SER A 17 -0.95 8.44 -4.11
CA SER A 17 -1.11 7.39 -3.11
C SER A 17 0.24 7.08 -2.46
N ARG A 18 0.22 6.83 -1.15
CA ARG A 18 1.39 6.36 -0.39
C ARG A 18 1.11 4.98 0.16
N ILE A 19 1.92 4.02 -0.27
CA ILE A 19 1.82 2.62 0.16
C ILE A 19 2.99 2.34 1.09
N ARG A 20 2.70 1.87 2.30
CA ARG A 20 3.72 1.37 3.23
C ARG A 20 4.06 -0.06 2.84
N LEU A 21 5.33 -0.32 2.54
CA LEU A 21 5.86 -1.66 2.33
C LEU A 21 6.68 -2.07 3.55
N GLU A 22 6.38 -3.24 4.10
CA GLU A 22 7.19 -3.88 5.13
C GLU A 22 7.72 -5.21 4.60
N LEU A 23 9.03 -5.42 4.69
CA LEU A 23 9.72 -6.64 4.29
C LEU A 23 10.32 -7.32 5.52
N ASN A 24 10.02 -8.60 5.70
CA ASN A 24 10.72 -9.45 6.68
C ASN A 24 11.68 -10.37 5.93
N VAL A 25 12.98 -10.18 6.17
CA VAL A 25 14.06 -10.97 5.57
C VAL A 25 14.68 -11.86 6.64
N ASP A 26 14.65 -13.17 6.45
CA ASP A 26 15.24 -14.16 7.36
C ASP A 26 16.25 -15.04 6.63
N GLY A 27 17.42 -15.27 7.24
CA GLY A 27 18.51 -16.03 6.61
C GLY A 27 18.94 -15.50 5.23
N GLY A 28 18.83 -14.19 4.98
CA GLY A 28 19.12 -13.58 3.68
C GLY A 28 18.06 -13.82 2.61
N LYS A 29 16.90 -14.40 2.95
CA LYS A 29 15.77 -14.65 2.05
C LYS A 29 14.56 -13.84 2.48
N LEU A 30 13.75 -13.40 1.52
CA LEU A 30 12.47 -12.76 1.83
C LEU A 30 11.52 -13.80 2.43
N ALA A 31 11.17 -13.64 3.70
CA ALA A 31 10.28 -14.54 4.41
C ALA A 31 8.81 -14.07 4.36
N ALA A 32 8.58 -12.76 4.39
CA ALA A 32 7.24 -12.18 4.24
C ALA A 32 7.29 -10.73 3.73
N ALA A 33 6.20 -10.28 3.12
CA ALA A 33 5.98 -8.88 2.79
C ALA A 33 4.55 -8.48 3.16
N ARG A 34 4.37 -7.24 3.63
CA ARG A 34 3.06 -6.65 3.89
C ARG A 34 2.97 -5.28 3.25
N ILE A 35 1.80 -4.98 2.69
CA ILE A 35 1.43 -3.64 2.26
C ILE A 35 0.40 -3.04 3.23
N GLY A 36 0.49 -1.74 3.44
CA GLY A 36 -0.50 -0.98 4.19
C GLY A 36 -0.71 0.40 3.57
N GLY A 37 -1.83 1.01 3.90
CA GLY A 37 -2.18 2.34 3.43
C GLY A 37 -3.43 2.82 4.13
N HIS A 38 -3.64 4.13 4.15
CA HIS A 38 -4.88 4.71 4.61
C HIS A 38 -5.91 4.71 3.48
N ALA A 39 -7.17 4.53 3.83
CA ALA A 39 -8.29 4.69 2.92
C ALA A 39 -9.31 5.65 3.54
N ILE A 40 -9.98 6.41 2.67
CA ILE A 40 -11.10 7.27 3.05
C ILE A 40 -12.31 6.91 2.18
N LYS A 41 -13.50 7.00 2.76
CA LYS A 41 -14.76 6.86 2.01
C LYS A 41 -15.08 8.18 1.33
N VAL A 42 -15.13 8.18 0.00
CA VAL A 42 -15.36 9.40 -0.79
C VAL A 42 -16.83 9.54 -1.20
N ALA A 43 -17.50 8.41 -1.45
CA ALA A 43 -18.91 8.37 -1.82
C ALA A 43 -19.53 7.02 -1.44
N GLU A 44 -20.86 6.96 -1.42
CA GLU A 44 -21.64 5.72 -1.34
C GLU A 44 -22.85 5.79 -2.25
N GLY A 45 -23.37 4.63 -2.61
CA GLY A 45 -24.55 4.50 -3.45
C GLY A 45 -25.07 3.07 -3.48
N ARG A 46 -26.17 2.86 -4.21
CA ARG A 46 -26.76 1.53 -4.46
C ARG A 46 -26.90 1.32 -5.95
N LEU A 47 -26.55 0.13 -6.42
CA LEU A 47 -26.79 -0.30 -7.80
C LEU A 47 -28.10 -1.12 -7.82
N PHE A 48 -29.05 -0.71 -8.66
CA PHE A 48 -30.29 -1.46 -8.89
C PHE A 48 -30.14 -2.28 -10.17
N VAL A 49 -30.66 -3.51 -10.16
CA VAL A 49 -30.71 -4.44 -11.29
C VAL A 49 -32.14 -4.62 -11.77
#